data_AF-A0A8T7FC98-F1
#
_entry.id   AF-A0A8T7FC98-F1
#
_cell.length_a   1.000
_cell.length_b   1.000
_cell.length_c   1.000
_cell.angle_alpha   90.00
_cell.angle_beta   90.00
_cell.angle_gamma   90.00
#
_symmetry.space_group_name_H-M   'P 1'
#
loop_
_entity.id
_entity.type
_entity.pdbx_description
1 polymer ?
#
loop_
_entity_poly.entity_id
_entity_poly.type
_entity_poly.pdbx_seq_one_letter_code
_entity_poly.pdbx_strand_id
1 'polypeptide(L)'
;MNSRSIVTIVFALILVALVMGVSVLFALNGSAAAEKYSATSIWQADFANAESMKIIDLTGDGANDLFIQSGSAASIYDAAGSRIANFDIGFGKSTMGDLNGDRVEDIVLFQPFMPMVQLVSKGQAVPLVETISIGSPSRVAIVKFPQQTEIVLGDEGGNLVSLAPDGRQLWQNSIGSEELRGLDDARVNGKIVLAAASHSGDFGVLDGNGQILWMNTTEQLRRMRAYDLFGDGTSEILTGGEYGEFAIWDAATGTRTFAKGMGQPVSEIRTAEVDGNPSSIEIIVGGKNGGLWALTANGKELWSRSVSDKVTEIAGVDFDDDGRQEIIVGDDSGAVNVFSPEGTRSKLGSYGSGITRIDEGRLGSQRVVAIASGTRLEVQEAAHVELPGFQFTPILVGLIVSAAILAVAWILATLPKKPEMKVSIQSKSRESLEAERRMIKESIADVERLRRSGEMTGDAYLTRLKRLRGNLAENEAAFKTQNFPIRVETIKCPNCGGALELGMDKCEYCGHVILT
;
A
#
# COMPACT_ATOMS: atom_id res chain seq x y z
N MET A 1 17.63 46.69 0.85
CA MET A 1 17.02 45.62 0.02
C MET A 1 16.05 46.30 -0.95
N ASN A 2 16.14 46.06 -2.25
CA ASN A 2 15.27 46.75 -3.23
C ASN A 2 13.85 46.15 -3.19
N SER A 3 12.81 46.90 -3.58
CA SER A 3 11.40 46.45 -3.50
C SER A 3 11.18 45.08 -4.16
N ARG A 4 11.83 44.83 -5.30
CA ARG A 4 11.82 43.52 -5.98
C ARG A 4 12.38 42.39 -5.11
N SER A 5 13.50 42.59 -4.43
CA SER A 5 14.12 41.58 -3.56
C SER A 5 13.25 41.28 -2.34
N ILE A 6 12.56 42.29 -1.78
CA ILE A 6 11.61 42.12 -0.67
C ILE A 6 10.42 41.27 -1.12
N VAL A 7 9.80 41.60 -2.26
CA VAL A 7 8.66 40.86 -2.80
C VAL A 7 9.03 39.40 -3.11
N THR A 8 10.20 39.15 -3.71
CA THR A 8 10.67 37.80 -4.02
C THR A 8 10.90 36.95 -2.77
N ILE A 9 11.49 37.53 -1.71
CA ILE A 9 11.73 36.81 -0.44
C ILE A 9 10.41 36.51 0.27
N VAL A 10 9.48 37.46 0.32
CA VAL A 10 8.17 37.26 0.96
C VAL A 10 7.36 36.17 0.25
N PHE A 11 7.33 36.17 -1.09
CA PHE A 11 6.67 35.11 -1.85
C PHE A 11 7.30 33.74 -1.60
N ALA A 12 8.63 33.66 -1.53
CA ALA A 12 9.35 32.43 -1.24
C ALA A 12 9.00 31.87 0.14
N LEU A 13 8.92 32.73 1.17
CA LEU A 13 8.53 32.32 2.52
C LEU A 13 7.08 31.81 2.59
N ILE A 14 6.16 32.44 1.86
CA ILE A 14 4.76 31.98 1.77
C ILE A 14 4.70 30.60 1.10
N LEU A 15 5.44 30.42 -0.01
CA LEU A 15 5.53 29.14 -0.71
C LEU A 15 6.14 28.05 0.18
N VAL A 16 7.21 28.34 0.92
CA VAL A 16 7.81 27.42 1.90
C VAL A 16 6.80 27.03 2.97
N ALA A 17 6.08 27.98 3.55
CA ALA A 17 5.06 27.70 4.57
C ALA A 17 3.93 26.80 4.02
N LEU A 18 3.50 27.02 2.77
CA LEU A 18 2.47 26.22 2.12
C LEU A 18 2.96 24.80 1.81
N VAL A 19 4.17 24.66 1.26
CA VAL A 19 4.80 23.36 0.99
C VAL A 19 5.00 22.56 2.28
N MET A 20 5.49 23.20 3.35
CA MET A 20 5.67 22.54 4.65
C MET A 20 4.33 22.19 5.29
N GLY A 21 3.32 23.05 5.19
CA GLY A 21 1.98 22.77 5.71
C GLY A 21 1.32 21.56 5.03
N VAL A 22 1.45 21.46 3.70
CA VAL A 22 0.99 20.30 2.93
C VAL A 22 1.79 19.05 3.29
N SER A 23 3.11 19.16 3.42
CA SER A 23 4.00 18.05 3.78
C SER A 23 3.69 17.47 5.16
N VAL A 24 3.42 18.33 6.15
CA VAL A 24 2.96 17.93 7.49
C VAL A 24 1.59 17.25 7.42
N LEU A 25 0.66 17.79 6.62
CA LEU A 25 -0.65 17.16 6.42
C LEU A 25 -0.53 15.75 5.83
N PHE A 26 0.33 15.54 4.83
CA PHE A 26 0.62 14.21 4.27
C PHE A 26 1.28 13.27 5.28
N ALA A 27 2.21 13.78 6.10
CA ALA A 27 2.85 12.99 7.14
C ALA A 27 1.88 12.56 8.25
N LEU A 28 0.92 13.42 8.62
CA LEU A 28 -0.08 13.12 9.65
C LEU A 28 -1.22 12.21 9.14
N ASN A 29 -1.58 12.32 7.86
CA ASN A 29 -2.70 11.56 7.30
C ASN A 29 -2.30 10.25 6.61
N GLY A 30 -0.99 9.92 6.54
CA GLY A 30 -0.50 8.66 5.96
C GLY A 30 -0.73 8.50 4.45
N SER A 31 -1.23 9.53 3.75
CA SER A 31 -1.63 9.48 2.34
C SER A 31 -0.47 9.48 1.33
N ALA A 32 0.77 9.39 1.82
CA ALA A 32 1.99 9.27 1.02
C ALA A 32 2.89 8.12 1.50
N ALA A 33 2.32 7.08 2.13
CA ALA A 33 3.02 5.82 2.23
C ALA A 33 3.10 5.23 0.81
N ALA A 34 4.30 5.16 0.22
CA ALA A 34 4.53 4.33 -0.94
C ALA A 34 3.99 2.92 -0.63
N GLU A 35 3.32 2.27 -1.59
CA GLU A 35 2.89 0.88 -1.42
C GLU A 35 4.12 0.03 -1.06
N LYS A 36 4.18 -0.40 0.20
CA LYS A 36 5.32 -1.16 0.75
C LYS A 36 5.39 -2.58 0.22
N TYR A 37 4.26 -3.10 -0.28
CA TYR A 37 4.13 -4.46 -0.76
C TYR A 37 3.52 -4.42 -2.15
N SER A 38 4.11 -5.19 -3.06
CA SER A 38 3.57 -5.38 -4.40
C SER A 38 3.09 -6.82 -4.57
N ALA A 39 1.99 -6.97 -5.30
CA ALA A 39 1.44 -8.25 -5.70
C ALA A 39 1.40 -8.30 -7.22
N THR A 40 2.21 -9.16 -7.82
CA THR A 40 2.18 -9.41 -9.26
C THR A 40 1.52 -10.77 -9.50
N SER A 41 0.39 -10.78 -10.20
CA SER A 41 -0.29 -12.03 -10.53
C SER A 41 0.59 -12.90 -11.44
N ILE A 42 0.81 -14.15 -11.04
CA ILE A 42 1.50 -15.15 -11.84
C ILE A 42 0.47 -15.86 -12.74
N TRP A 43 -0.58 -16.40 -12.11
CA TRP A 43 -1.70 -17.01 -12.81
C TRP A 43 -2.98 -16.95 -11.96
N GLN A 44 -4.11 -17.16 -12.62
CA GLN A 44 -5.45 -17.16 -12.03
C GLN A 44 -6.27 -18.32 -12.56
N ALA A 45 -7.19 -18.81 -11.76
CA ALA A 45 -8.16 -19.83 -12.15
C ALA A 45 -9.54 -19.49 -11.57
N ASP A 46 -10.60 -19.81 -12.33
CA ASP A 46 -11.96 -19.75 -11.79
C ASP A 46 -12.12 -20.87 -10.75
N PHE A 47 -12.56 -20.48 -9.56
CA PHE A 47 -12.68 -21.42 -8.44
C PHE A 47 -13.79 -20.96 -7.50
N ALA A 48 -14.62 -21.88 -7.02
CA ALA A 48 -15.73 -21.51 -6.14
C ALA A 48 -15.39 -21.85 -4.69
N ASN A 49 -15.43 -20.89 -3.77
CA ASN A 49 -15.38 -21.11 -2.31
C ASN A 49 -14.37 -22.19 -1.84
N ALA A 50 -13.08 -21.86 -1.80
CA ALA A 50 -12.09 -22.81 -1.34
C ALA A 50 -12.30 -23.19 0.14
N GLU A 51 -12.40 -24.48 0.42
CA GLU A 51 -12.58 -25.02 1.78
C GLU A 51 -11.24 -25.42 2.40
N SER A 52 -10.26 -25.81 1.58
CA SER A 52 -8.91 -26.15 2.00
C SER A 52 -7.96 -25.75 0.88
N MET A 53 -6.79 -25.23 1.22
CA MET A 53 -5.76 -24.83 0.26
C MET A 53 -4.41 -24.96 0.93
N LYS A 54 -3.43 -25.53 0.23
CA LYS A 54 -2.06 -25.63 0.75
C LYS A 54 -1.03 -25.68 -0.37
N ILE A 55 0.09 -24.99 -0.20
CA ILE A 55 1.28 -25.08 -1.05
C ILE A 55 2.24 -26.08 -0.42
N ILE A 56 2.41 -27.24 -1.06
CA ILE A 56 3.20 -28.35 -0.52
C ILE A 56 3.57 -29.36 -1.60
N ASP A 57 4.70 -30.05 -1.47
CA ASP A 57 5.14 -31.11 -2.38
C ASP A 57 4.26 -32.37 -2.23
N LEU A 58 3.37 -32.59 -3.20
CA LEU A 58 2.43 -33.73 -3.24
C LEU A 58 2.83 -34.78 -4.27
N THR A 59 3.68 -34.42 -5.23
CA THR A 59 4.15 -35.34 -6.28
C THR A 59 5.44 -36.06 -5.90
N GLY A 60 6.17 -35.55 -4.92
CA GLY A 60 7.45 -36.08 -4.46
C GLY A 60 8.62 -35.75 -5.40
N ASP A 61 8.46 -34.76 -6.27
CA ASP A 61 9.50 -34.31 -7.20
C ASP A 61 10.42 -33.22 -6.59
N GLY A 62 10.16 -32.81 -5.34
CA GLY A 62 10.89 -31.79 -4.60
C GLY A 62 10.45 -30.37 -4.92
N ALA A 63 9.50 -30.18 -5.83
CA ALA A 63 8.81 -28.91 -6.05
C ALA A 63 7.46 -28.95 -5.32
N ASN A 64 7.10 -27.84 -4.69
CA ASN A 64 5.77 -27.74 -4.11
C ASN A 64 4.71 -27.60 -5.20
N ASP A 65 3.56 -28.18 -4.93
CA ASP A 65 2.32 -28.09 -5.69
C ASP A 65 1.31 -27.21 -4.94
N LEU A 66 0.26 -26.76 -5.61
CA LEU A 66 -0.89 -26.14 -4.96
C LEU A 66 -2.05 -27.14 -4.88
N PHE A 67 -2.35 -27.58 -3.67
CA PHE A 67 -3.59 -28.28 -3.35
C PHE A 67 -4.73 -27.30 -3.13
N ILE A 68 -5.91 -27.64 -3.64
CA ILE A 68 -7.12 -26.90 -3.32
C ILE A 68 -8.37 -27.80 -3.32
N GLN A 69 -9.20 -27.66 -2.29
CA GLN A 69 -10.51 -28.29 -2.16
C GLN A 69 -11.61 -27.24 -2.31
N SER A 70 -12.64 -27.57 -3.10
CA SER A 70 -13.89 -26.81 -3.22
C SER A 70 -15.07 -27.72 -3.49
N GLY A 71 -16.11 -27.58 -2.68
CA GLY A 71 -17.36 -28.32 -2.86
C GLY A 71 -17.10 -29.82 -2.98
N SER A 72 -17.44 -30.40 -4.13
CA SER A 72 -17.24 -31.83 -4.39
C SER A 72 -15.87 -32.20 -4.96
N ALA A 73 -14.94 -31.26 -5.13
CA ALA A 73 -13.67 -31.52 -5.80
C ALA A 73 -12.45 -31.19 -4.94
N ALA A 74 -11.41 -32.00 -5.08
CA ALA A 74 -10.05 -31.69 -4.65
C ALA A 74 -9.12 -31.72 -5.87
N SER A 75 -8.31 -30.69 -6.07
CA SER A 75 -7.43 -30.53 -7.23
C SER A 75 -6.00 -30.25 -6.81
N ILE A 76 -5.05 -30.65 -7.65
CA ILE A 76 -3.63 -30.32 -7.52
C ILE A 76 -3.21 -29.54 -8.77
N TYR A 77 -2.54 -28.41 -8.57
CA TYR A 77 -1.99 -27.57 -9.63
C TYR A 77 -0.46 -27.52 -9.51
N ASP A 78 0.23 -27.56 -10.65
CA ASP A 78 1.66 -27.32 -10.70
C ASP A 78 1.98 -25.80 -10.56
N ALA A 79 3.27 -25.47 -10.48
CA ALA A 79 3.73 -24.08 -10.38
C ALA A 79 3.31 -23.20 -11.57
N ALA A 80 3.06 -23.79 -12.74
CA ALA A 80 2.60 -23.07 -13.94
C ALA A 80 1.08 -22.86 -13.96
N GLY A 81 0.35 -23.34 -12.97
CA GLY A 81 -1.11 -23.26 -12.88
C GLY A 81 -1.83 -24.31 -13.72
N SER A 82 -1.14 -25.34 -14.20
CA SER A 82 -1.79 -26.47 -14.87
C SER A 82 -2.31 -27.47 -13.84
N ARG A 83 -3.57 -27.87 -13.97
CA ARG A 83 -4.17 -28.88 -13.08
C ARG A 83 -3.63 -30.27 -13.42
N ILE A 84 -2.87 -30.87 -12.51
CA ILE A 84 -2.25 -32.19 -12.68
C ILE A 84 -3.10 -33.34 -12.13
N ALA A 85 -3.96 -33.08 -11.14
CA ALA A 85 -4.89 -34.07 -10.60
C ALA A 85 -6.23 -33.44 -10.19
N ASN A 86 -7.30 -34.24 -10.21
CA ASN A 86 -8.62 -33.86 -9.73
C ASN A 86 -9.36 -35.09 -9.20
N PHE A 87 -9.90 -34.99 -7.98
CA PHE A 87 -10.60 -36.04 -7.26
C PHE A 87 -12.02 -35.57 -6.95
N ASP A 88 -13.01 -36.43 -7.18
CA ASP A 88 -14.38 -36.22 -6.68
C ASP A 88 -14.45 -36.73 -5.24
N ILE A 89 -14.84 -35.85 -4.32
CA ILE A 89 -14.92 -36.11 -2.89
C ILE A 89 -16.34 -35.92 -2.34
N GLY A 90 -17.31 -35.57 -3.19
CA GLY A 90 -18.72 -35.48 -2.79
C GLY A 90 -19.01 -34.60 -1.57
N PHE A 91 -18.27 -33.48 -1.38
CA PHE A 91 -18.32 -32.58 -0.21
C PHE A 91 -17.63 -33.11 1.06
N GLY A 92 -16.69 -34.03 0.88
CA GLY A 92 -15.84 -34.56 1.92
C GLY A 92 -14.90 -33.54 2.57
N LYS A 93 -14.00 -34.04 3.40
CA LYS A 93 -12.98 -33.26 4.10
C LYS A 93 -11.61 -33.80 3.72
N SER A 94 -10.64 -32.92 3.58
CA SER A 94 -9.26 -33.30 3.29
C SER A 94 -8.30 -32.87 4.39
N THR A 95 -7.20 -33.61 4.48
CA THR A 95 -6.01 -33.20 5.21
C THR A 95 -4.78 -33.69 4.47
N MET A 96 -3.63 -33.14 4.81
CA MET A 96 -2.36 -33.44 4.18
C MET A 96 -1.30 -33.72 5.25
N GLY A 97 -0.45 -34.68 4.99
CA GLY A 97 0.59 -35.12 5.91
C GLY A 97 1.33 -36.33 5.36
N ASP A 98 2.64 -36.42 5.60
CA ASP A 98 3.40 -37.66 5.39
C ASP A 98 2.89 -38.77 6.34
N LEU A 99 2.00 -39.63 5.82
CA LEU A 99 1.32 -40.69 6.56
C LEU A 99 2.20 -41.96 6.61
N ASN A 100 2.91 -42.24 5.52
CA ASN A 100 3.65 -43.48 5.33
C ASN A 100 5.15 -43.38 5.70
N GLY A 101 5.65 -42.17 5.98
CA GLY A 101 7.02 -41.90 6.41
C GLY A 101 8.05 -41.80 5.28
N ASP A 102 7.61 -41.72 4.01
CA ASP A 102 8.50 -41.61 2.85
C ASP A 102 8.95 -40.19 2.52
N ARG A 103 8.54 -39.21 3.36
CA ARG A 103 8.83 -37.77 3.24
C ARG A 103 8.17 -37.09 2.04
N VAL A 104 7.21 -37.74 1.41
CA VAL A 104 6.28 -37.10 0.48
C VAL A 104 4.94 -36.94 1.20
N GLU A 105 4.29 -35.80 1.00
CA GLU A 105 3.05 -35.51 1.71
C GLU A 105 1.90 -36.26 1.04
N ASP A 106 1.12 -36.99 1.84
CA ASP A 106 -0.05 -37.71 1.39
C ASP A 106 -1.31 -36.85 1.62
N ILE A 107 -2.34 -37.05 0.79
CA ILE A 107 -3.66 -36.44 0.98
C ILE A 107 -4.62 -37.51 1.48
N VAL A 108 -5.27 -37.25 2.60
CA VAL A 108 -6.38 -38.07 3.09
C VAL A 108 -7.69 -37.37 2.74
N LEU A 109 -8.56 -38.09 2.03
CA LEU A 109 -9.89 -37.63 1.62
C LEU A 109 -10.95 -38.43 2.38
N PHE A 110 -11.74 -37.76 3.21
CA PHE A 110 -12.82 -38.32 4.01
C PHE A 110 -14.17 -37.94 3.40
N GLN A 111 -14.83 -38.90 2.74
CA GLN A 111 -16.00 -38.66 1.88
C GLN A 111 -17.32 -39.02 2.60
N PRO A 112 -18.47 -38.38 2.27
CA PRO A 112 -19.70 -38.50 3.08
C PRO A 112 -20.71 -39.58 2.65
N PHE A 113 -20.83 -39.89 1.35
CA PHE A 113 -21.86 -40.81 0.85
C PHE A 113 -21.47 -42.27 1.11
N MET A 114 -21.92 -42.82 2.24
CA MET A 114 -21.32 -44.01 2.89
C MET A 114 -19.89 -43.69 3.29
N PRO A 115 -19.67 -43.17 4.51
CA PRO A 115 -18.38 -42.61 4.89
C PRO A 115 -17.22 -43.52 4.56
N MET A 116 -16.25 -43.00 3.82
CA MET A 116 -15.10 -43.75 3.33
C MET A 116 -13.85 -42.88 3.35
N VAL A 117 -12.68 -43.52 3.36
CA VAL A 117 -11.39 -42.85 3.38
C VAL A 117 -10.60 -43.27 2.15
N GLN A 118 -10.14 -42.27 1.40
CA GLN A 118 -9.24 -42.44 0.26
C GLN A 118 -7.90 -41.78 0.57
N LEU A 119 -6.81 -42.45 0.21
CA LEU A 119 -5.46 -41.91 0.31
C LEU A 119 -4.98 -41.52 -1.08
N VAL A 120 -4.44 -40.33 -1.24
CA VAL A 120 -3.69 -39.92 -2.42
C VAL A 120 -2.23 -39.82 -2.05
N SER A 121 -1.39 -40.67 -2.63
CA SER A 121 0.06 -40.66 -2.41
C SER A 121 0.74 -40.52 -3.77
N LYS A 122 1.65 -39.56 -3.91
CA LYS A 122 2.37 -39.27 -5.17
C LYS A 122 1.41 -39.12 -6.36
N GLY A 123 0.32 -38.38 -6.14
CA GLY A 123 -0.74 -38.15 -7.12
C GLY A 123 -1.65 -39.35 -7.45
N GLN A 124 -1.43 -40.52 -6.83
CA GLN A 124 -2.26 -41.71 -7.06
C GLN A 124 -3.24 -41.94 -5.91
N ALA A 125 -4.53 -41.98 -6.26
CA ALA A 125 -5.59 -42.19 -5.29
C ALA A 125 -5.93 -43.68 -5.14
N VAL A 126 -5.91 -44.18 -3.91
CA VAL A 126 -6.26 -45.56 -3.53
C VAL A 126 -7.30 -45.56 -2.42
N PRO A 127 -8.36 -46.39 -2.49
CA PRO A 127 -9.26 -46.58 -1.37
C PRO A 127 -8.48 -47.14 -0.17
N LEU A 128 -8.63 -46.50 0.99
CA LEU A 128 -8.03 -46.96 2.24
C LEU A 128 -9.06 -47.70 3.10
N VAL A 129 -10.27 -47.13 3.22
CA VAL A 129 -11.41 -47.74 3.90
C VAL A 129 -12.65 -47.50 3.06
N GLU A 130 -13.31 -48.57 2.59
CA GLU A 130 -14.51 -48.45 1.73
C GLU A 130 -15.78 -48.07 2.50
N THR A 131 -15.85 -48.40 3.79
CA THR A 131 -16.97 -47.99 4.65
C THR A 131 -16.49 -47.92 6.10
N ILE A 132 -16.80 -46.82 6.77
CA ILE A 132 -16.50 -46.63 8.19
C ILE A 132 -17.76 -46.20 8.96
N SER A 133 -17.92 -46.74 10.17
CA SER A 133 -19.05 -46.46 11.04
C SER A 133 -18.85 -45.15 11.80
N ILE A 134 -19.08 -44.03 11.12
CA ILE A 134 -19.05 -42.67 11.68
C ILE A 134 -20.15 -41.83 10.97
N GLY A 135 -20.53 -40.68 11.52
CA GLY A 135 -21.48 -39.76 10.89
C GLY A 135 -20.90 -38.96 9.72
N SER A 136 -21.59 -37.88 9.35
CA SER A 136 -21.18 -36.99 8.26
C SER A 136 -19.81 -36.34 8.51
N PRO A 137 -18.87 -36.37 7.56
CA PRO A 137 -17.56 -35.75 7.67
C PRO A 137 -17.57 -34.27 8.10
N SER A 138 -16.93 -33.98 9.23
CA SER A 138 -16.71 -32.60 9.72
C SER A 138 -15.23 -32.20 9.59
N ARG A 139 -14.31 -33.04 10.05
CA ARG A 139 -12.86 -32.81 9.99
C ARG A 139 -12.07 -34.10 9.84
N VAL A 140 -10.84 -33.99 9.36
CA VAL A 140 -9.87 -35.09 9.33
C VAL A 140 -8.48 -34.53 9.61
N ALA A 141 -7.65 -35.28 10.32
CA ALA A 141 -6.28 -34.92 10.66
C ALA A 141 -5.35 -36.14 10.56
N ILE A 142 -4.09 -35.90 10.21
CA ILE A 142 -3.02 -36.88 10.35
C ILE A 142 -2.22 -36.49 11.59
N VAL A 143 -2.08 -37.41 12.55
CA VAL A 143 -1.48 -37.15 13.85
C VAL A 143 -0.35 -38.14 14.10
N LYS A 144 0.87 -37.64 14.32
CA LYS A 144 2.07 -38.46 14.56
C LYS A 144 2.22 -38.80 16.03
N PHE A 145 1.30 -39.59 16.59
CA PHE A 145 1.37 -40.02 17.98
C PHE A 145 2.69 -40.78 18.27
N PRO A 146 3.16 -40.82 19.54
CA PRO A 146 4.42 -41.46 19.90
C PRO A 146 4.56 -42.92 19.44
N GLN A 147 3.45 -43.66 19.37
CA GLN A 147 3.43 -45.07 18.98
C GLN A 147 3.36 -45.28 17.46
N GLN A 148 2.69 -44.41 16.71
CA GLN A 148 2.51 -44.48 15.26
C GLN A 148 1.82 -43.21 14.73
N THR A 149 1.91 -43.00 13.43
CA THR A 149 1.07 -42.02 12.72
C THR A 149 -0.35 -42.58 12.55
N GLU A 150 -1.36 -41.76 12.81
CA GLU A 150 -2.77 -42.14 12.74
C GLU A 150 -3.57 -41.12 11.93
N ILE A 151 -4.65 -41.56 11.29
CA ILE A 151 -5.66 -40.69 10.69
C ILE A 151 -6.81 -40.58 11.68
N VAL A 152 -7.10 -39.38 12.16
CA VAL A 152 -8.24 -39.11 13.03
C VAL A 152 -9.36 -38.46 12.20
N LEU A 153 -10.48 -39.15 12.11
CA LEU A 153 -11.71 -38.68 11.48
C LEU A 153 -12.63 -38.11 12.54
N GLY A 154 -13.36 -37.07 12.18
CA GLY A 154 -14.36 -36.47 13.05
C GLY A 154 -15.62 -36.06 12.30
N ASP A 155 -16.79 -36.33 12.90
CA ASP A 155 -18.08 -36.08 12.29
C ASP A 155 -18.83 -34.84 12.83
N GLU A 156 -19.97 -34.53 12.22
CA GLU A 156 -20.86 -33.43 12.61
C GLU A 156 -21.55 -33.64 13.97
N GLY A 157 -21.45 -34.83 14.58
CA GLY A 157 -21.98 -35.16 15.90
C GLY A 157 -20.92 -35.11 17.01
N GLY A 158 -19.67 -34.77 16.68
CA GLY A 158 -18.56 -34.76 17.63
C GLY A 158 -17.92 -36.14 17.85
N ASN A 159 -18.31 -37.17 17.09
CA ASN A 159 -17.67 -38.49 17.18
C ASN A 159 -16.31 -38.46 16.49
N LEU A 160 -15.37 -39.21 17.04
CA LEU A 160 -14.00 -39.37 16.58
C LEU A 160 -13.71 -40.84 16.32
N VAL A 161 -13.04 -41.12 15.21
CA VAL A 161 -12.53 -42.45 14.88
C VAL A 161 -11.09 -42.33 14.43
N SER A 162 -10.19 -43.11 15.03
CA SER A 162 -8.80 -43.19 14.56
C SER A 162 -8.55 -44.45 13.75
N LEU A 163 -7.74 -44.29 12.71
CA LEU A 163 -7.28 -45.33 11.81
C LEU A 163 -5.76 -45.38 11.80
N ALA A 164 -5.22 -46.59 11.73
CA ALA A 164 -3.83 -46.81 11.35
C ALA A 164 -3.60 -46.43 9.88
N PRO A 165 -2.34 -46.26 9.45
CA PRO A 165 -2.00 -45.95 8.05
C PRO A 165 -2.49 -47.00 7.04
N ASP A 166 -2.79 -48.22 7.49
CA ASP A 166 -3.35 -49.31 6.69
C ASP A 166 -4.89 -49.31 6.65
N GLY A 167 -5.55 -48.33 7.27
CA GLY A 167 -7.00 -48.19 7.33
C GLY A 167 -7.68 -48.98 8.46
N ARG A 168 -6.93 -49.75 9.25
CA ARG A 168 -7.50 -50.48 10.38
C ARG A 168 -7.91 -49.50 11.49
N GLN A 169 -9.16 -49.60 11.94
CA GLN A 169 -9.64 -48.82 13.07
C GLN A 169 -8.88 -49.17 14.36
N LEU A 170 -8.45 -48.14 15.08
CA LEU A 170 -7.68 -48.26 16.31
C LEU A 170 -8.54 -47.99 17.54
N TRP A 171 -9.24 -46.86 17.54
CA TRP A 171 -10.10 -46.44 18.65
C TRP A 171 -11.26 -45.58 18.14
N GLN A 172 -12.28 -45.42 18.98
CA GLN A 172 -13.39 -44.50 18.80
C GLN A 172 -13.63 -43.74 20.09
N ASN A 173 -13.98 -42.46 19.99
CA ASN A 173 -14.36 -41.62 21.13
C ASN A 173 -15.28 -40.49 20.64
N SER A 174 -15.60 -39.52 21.49
CA SER A 174 -16.30 -38.30 21.10
C SER A 174 -15.83 -37.10 21.92
N ILE A 175 -16.00 -35.91 21.34
CA ILE A 175 -15.88 -34.62 22.01
C ILE A 175 -17.19 -33.86 21.78
N GLY A 176 -17.88 -33.56 22.88
CA GLY A 176 -19.16 -32.87 22.85
C GLY A 176 -20.23 -33.62 22.07
N SER A 177 -21.12 -32.86 21.43
CA SER A 177 -22.31 -33.39 20.75
C SER A 177 -22.69 -32.67 19.45
N GLU A 178 -21.79 -31.84 18.90
CA GLU A 178 -22.01 -31.03 17.71
C GLU A 178 -20.74 -31.00 16.84
N GLU A 179 -20.83 -30.36 15.66
CA GLU A 179 -19.75 -30.32 14.67
C GLU A 179 -18.41 -29.87 15.22
N LEU A 180 -17.31 -30.41 14.70
CA LEU A 180 -15.98 -30.11 15.21
C LEU A 180 -15.50 -28.72 14.78
N ARG A 181 -14.95 -27.98 15.73
CA ARG A 181 -14.38 -26.62 15.58
C ARG A 181 -12.85 -26.58 15.66
N GLY A 182 -12.23 -27.69 16.05
CA GLY A 182 -10.78 -27.92 15.98
C GLY A 182 -10.47 -29.41 16.04
N LEU A 183 -9.41 -29.81 15.34
CA LEU A 183 -8.89 -31.17 15.31
C LEU A 183 -7.42 -31.05 14.91
N ASP A 184 -6.60 -30.66 15.87
CA ASP A 184 -5.24 -30.21 15.67
C ASP A 184 -4.31 -31.12 16.48
N ASP A 185 -3.11 -31.40 15.97
CA ASP A 185 -2.07 -32.00 16.79
C ASP A 185 -1.57 -30.97 17.82
N ALA A 186 -1.24 -31.46 19.00
CA ALA A 186 -0.70 -30.65 20.09
C ALA A 186 0.46 -31.41 20.74
N ARG A 187 1.24 -30.73 21.58
CA ARG A 187 2.32 -31.36 22.36
C ARG A 187 2.03 -31.26 23.86
N VAL A 188 2.37 -32.31 24.59
CA VAL A 188 2.39 -32.32 26.05
C VAL A 188 3.73 -32.91 26.48
N ASN A 189 4.61 -32.08 27.04
CA ASN A 189 5.97 -32.48 27.42
C ASN A 189 6.74 -33.19 26.27
N GLY A 190 6.67 -32.62 25.07
CA GLY A 190 7.31 -33.10 23.85
C GLY A 190 6.60 -34.26 23.14
N LYS A 191 5.56 -34.86 23.75
CA LYS A 191 4.79 -35.95 23.13
C LYS A 191 3.61 -35.38 22.37
N ILE A 192 3.41 -35.86 21.14
CA ILE A 192 2.26 -35.47 20.32
C ILE A 192 0.98 -36.11 20.87
N VAL A 193 -0.05 -35.30 20.99
CA VAL A 193 -1.41 -35.63 21.43
C VAL A 193 -2.41 -34.98 20.47
N LEU A 194 -3.69 -35.31 20.59
CA LEU A 194 -4.76 -34.72 19.80
C LEU A 194 -5.50 -33.68 20.62
N ALA A 195 -5.59 -32.44 20.12
CA ALA A 195 -6.55 -31.46 20.60
C ALA A 195 -7.82 -31.51 19.74
N ALA A 196 -8.98 -31.64 20.36
CA ALA A 196 -10.26 -31.67 19.66
C ALA A 196 -11.29 -30.77 20.35
N ALA A 197 -12.17 -30.16 19.56
CA ALA A 197 -13.21 -29.26 20.05
C ALA A 197 -14.47 -29.35 19.20
N SER A 198 -15.64 -29.21 19.81
CA SER A 198 -16.97 -29.18 19.18
C SER A 198 -17.61 -27.79 19.24
N HIS A 199 -18.63 -27.55 18.41
CA HIS A 199 -19.41 -26.32 18.43
C HIS A 199 -20.20 -26.13 19.74
N SER A 200 -20.56 -27.22 20.42
CA SER A 200 -21.24 -27.20 21.73
C SER A 200 -20.41 -26.53 22.83
N GLY A 201 -19.12 -26.29 22.60
CA GLY A 201 -18.21 -25.66 23.55
C GLY A 201 -17.29 -26.64 24.26
N ASP A 202 -17.46 -27.94 24.03
CA ASP A 202 -16.62 -28.99 24.61
C ASP A 202 -15.31 -29.10 23.85
N PHE A 203 -14.21 -29.18 24.57
CA PHE A 203 -12.89 -29.38 24.01
C PHE A 203 -11.98 -30.11 25.00
N GLY A 204 -10.95 -30.74 24.48
CA GLY A 204 -10.05 -31.54 25.30
C GLY A 204 -8.83 -32.03 24.54
N VAL A 205 -8.01 -32.76 25.28
CA VAL A 205 -6.83 -33.42 24.75
C VAL A 205 -6.96 -34.93 24.93
N LEU A 206 -6.65 -35.68 23.88
CA LEU A 206 -6.65 -37.14 23.84
C LEU A 206 -5.25 -37.68 23.53
N ASP A 207 -4.89 -38.79 24.14
CA ASP A 207 -3.69 -39.56 23.74
C ASP A 207 -3.96 -40.38 22.46
N GLY A 208 -2.92 -41.03 21.92
CA GLY A 208 -3.07 -41.86 20.73
C GLY A 208 -3.75 -43.22 20.95
N ASN A 209 -4.24 -43.52 22.16
CA ASN A 209 -5.17 -44.63 22.40
C ASN A 209 -6.62 -44.13 22.41
N GLY A 210 -6.85 -42.85 22.12
CA GLY A 210 -8.13 -42.19 22.22
C GLY A 210 -8.55 -41.92 23.67
N GLN A 211 -7.66 -42.06 24.66
CA GLN A 211 -7.99 -41.74 26.05
C GLN A 211 -8.00 -40.22 26.23
N ILE A 212 -9.12 -39.69 26.71
CA ILE A 212 -9.21 -38.29 27.12
C ILE A 212 -8.32 -38.06 28.34
N LEU A 213 -7.33 -37.18 28.19
CA LEU A 213 -6.46 -36.74 29.27
C LEU A 213 -7.18 -35.73 30.16
N TRP A 214 -7.89 -34.78 29.54
CA TRP A 214 -8.78 -33.84 30.19
C TRP A 214 -9.80 -33.28 29.19
N MET A 215 -10.90 -32.74 29.71
CA MET A 215 -11.92 -32.00 28.95
C MET A 215 -12.36 -30.78 29.74
N ASN A 216 -12.75 -29.74 28.99
CA ASN A 216 -13.38 -28.52 29.49
C ASN A 216 -14.53 -28.13 28.57
N THR A 217 -15.35 -27.19 29.05
CA THR A 217 -16.46 -26.61 28.29
C THR A 217 -16.42 -25.09 28.43
N THR A 218 -16.63 -24.39 27.32
CA THR A 218 -16.78 -22.93 27.26
C THR A 218 -18.13 -22.56 26.67
N GLU A 219 -18.30 -21.29 26.28
CA GLU A 219 -19.33 -20.95 25.30
C GLU A 219 -19.15 -21.72 23.98
N GLN A 220 -20.18 -21.66 23.13
CA GLN A 220 -20.15 -22.28 21.81
C GLN A 220 -18.89 -21.86 21.06
N LEU A 221 -18.13 -22.83 20.58
CA LEU A 221 -16.87 -22.53 19.89
C LEU A 221 -17.11 -22.26 18.41
N ARG A 222 -16.32 -21.33 17.89
CA ARG A 222 -16.16 -21.08 16.45
C ARG A 222 -14.80 -21.59 15.96
N ARG A 223 -13.79 -21.55 16.83
CA ARG A 223 -12.41 -21.87 16.49
C ARG A 223 -11.71 -22.51 17.69
N MET A 224 -10.98 -23.59 17.43
CA MET A 224 -9.91 -24.06 18.31
C MET A 224 -8.64 -24.29 17.49
N ARG A 225 -7.51 -23.93 18.09
CA ARG A 225 -6.15 -24.12 17.56
C ARG A 225 -5.22 -24.63 18.65
N ALA A 226 -4.19 -25.38 18.29
CA ALA A 226 -3.12 -25.76 19.19
C ALA A 226 -1.76 -25.30 18.65
N TYR A 227 -0.96 -24.64 19.47
CA TYR A 227 0.38 -24.18 19.13
C TYR A 227 1.29 -24.26 20.35
N ASP A 228 2.57 -24.60 20.18
CA ASP A 228 3.59 -24.42 21.23
C ASP A 228 4.04 -22.96 21.25
N LEU A 229 3.37 -22.12 22.07
CA LEU A 229 3.56 -20.68 22.03
C LEU A 229 4.84 -20.21 22.72
N PHE A 230 5.45 -21.07 23.55
CA PHE A 230 6.65 -20.78 24.33
C PHE A 230 7.85 -21.64 23.93
N GLY A 231 7.71 -22.51 22.93
CA GLY A 231 8.76 -23.40 22.47
C GLY A 231 9.25 -24.41 23.53
N ASP A 232 8.42 -24.71 24.53
CA ASP A 232 8.80 -25.54 25.68
C ASP A 232 8.43 -27.03 25.49
N GLY A 233 7.85 -27.36 24.33
CA GLY A 233 7.37 -28.69 23.99
C GLY A 233 5.99 -29.01 24.57
N THR A 234 5.31 -28.07 25.20
CA THR A 234 3.90 -28.17 25.59
C THR A 234 3.12 -27.10 24.84
N SER A 235 2.07 -27.51 24.14
CA SER A 235 1.22 -26.59 23.42
C SER A 235 0.26 -25.84 24.35
N GLU A 236 -0.13 -24.66 23.91
CA GLU A 236 -1.33 -23.98 24.33
C GLU A 236 -2.47 -24.33 23.38
N ILE A 237 -3.65 -24.56 23.97
CA ILE A 237 -4.91 -24.62 23.25
C ILE A 237 -5.52 -23.22 23.24
N LEU A 238 -5.85 -22.72 22.05
CA LEU A 238 -6.48 -21.43 21.83
C LEU A 238 -7.93 -21.64 21.44
N THR A 239 -8.85 -21.04 22.18
CA THR A 239 -10.29 -21.14 21.92
C THR A 239 -10.88 -19.77 21.59
N GLY A 240 -11.71 -19.72 20.56
CA GLY A 240 -12.47 -18.54 20.15
C GLY A 240 -13.96 -18.87 20.04
N GLY A 241 -14.78 -18.16 20.82
CA GLY A 241 -16.20 -18.46 20.97
C GLY A 241 -17.16 -17.57 20.18
N GLU A 242 -18.42 -17.99 20.14
CA GLU A 242 -19.54 -17.31 19.46
C GLU A 242 -19.95 -16.02 20.16
N TYR A 243 -19.74 -15.87 21.47
CA TYR A 243 -20.06 -14.64 22.20
C TYR A 243 -18.83 -13.77 22.47
N GLY A 244 -17.68 -14.18 21.91
CA GLY A 244 -16.47 -13.38 21.80
C GLY A 244 -15.44 -13.64 22.89
N GLU A 245 -15.57 -14.72 23.66
CA GLU A 245 -14.48 -15.17 24.51
C GLU A 245 -13.32 -15.69 23.65
N PHE A 246 -12.13 -15.13 23.87
CA PHE A 246 -10.87 -15.71 23.46
C PHE A 246 -10.11 -16.17 24.71
N ALA A 247 -9.62 -17.40 24.73
CA ALA A 247 -8.90 -17.97 25.87
C ALA A 247 -7.71 -18.83 25.45
N ILE A 248 -6.73 -18.90 26.36
CA ILE A 248 -5.50 -19.71 26.24
C ILE A 248 -5.52 -20.73 27.38
N TRP A 249 -5.24 -21.99 27.05
CA TRP A 249 -5.26 -23.11 27.97
C TRP A 249 -3.96 -23.91 27.84
N ASP A 250 -3.39 -24.32 28.96
CA ASP A 250 -2.25 -25.23 28.98
C ASP A 250 -2.68 -26.64 28.53
N ALA A 251 -2.07 -27.19 27.47
CA ALA A 251 -2.49 -28.48 26.92
C ALA A 251 -2.19 -29.67 27.84
N ALA A 252 -1.25 -29.54 28.78
CA ALA A 252 -0.91 -30.62 29.69
C ALA A 252 -1.98 -30.80 30.80
N THR A 253 -2.53 -29.70 31.29
CA THR A 253 -3.39 -29.66 32.49
C THR A 253 -4.83 -29.27 32.19
N GLY A 254 -5.12 -28.66 31.03
CA GLY A 254 -6.41 -28.07 30.72
C GLY A 254 -6.72 -26.83 31.55
N THR A 255 -5.70 -26.20 32.17
CA THR A 255 -5.87 -25.00 32.98
C THR A 255 -5.91 -23.76 32.09
N ARG A 256 -6.91 -22.90 32.30
CA ARG A 256 -6.99 -21.60 31.62
C ARG A 256 -5.93 -20.65 32.17
N THR A 257 -5.01 -20.22 31.31
CA THR A 257 -3.93 -19.27 31.66
C THR A 257 -4.32 -17.83 31.33
N PHE A 258 -5.18 -17.63 30.33
CA PHE A 258 -5.63 -16.31 29.90
C PHE A 258 -7.07 -16.35 29.36
N ALA A 259 -7.80 -15.25 29.51
CA ALA A 259 -9.09 -15.03 28.85
C ALA A 259 -9.33 -13.53 28.61
N LYS A 260 -9.94 -13.20 27.47
CA LYS A 260 -10.36 -11.84 27.13
C LYS A 260 -11.62 -11.86 26.26
N GLY A 261 -12.58 -10.99 26.58
CA GLY A 261 -13.70 -10.71 25.69
C GLY A 261 -13.26 -9.80 24.54
N MET A 262 -13.40 -10.28 23.30
CA MET A 262 -13.08 -9.53 22.08
C MET A 262 -14.21 -8.59 21.64
N GLY A 263 -15.36 -8.63 22.34
CA GLY A 263 -16.53 -7.79 22.05
C GLY A 263 -17.29 -8.18 20.78
N GLN A 264 -16.89 -9.27 20.14
CA GLN A 264 -17.51 -9.84 18.94
C GLN A 264 -17.12 -11.32 18.81
N PRO A 265 -17.88 -12.14 18.06
CA PRO A 265 -17.55 -13.54 17.85
C PRO A 265 -16.16 -13.70 17.22
N VAL A 266 -15.36 -14.64 17.72
CA VAL A 266 -14.03 -14.92 17.17
C VAL A 266 -14.17 -15.77 15.92
N SER A 267 -13.70 -15.29 14.77
CA SER A 267 -13.82 -16.00 13.50
C SER A 267 -12.56 -16.77 13.11
N GLU A 268 -11.38 -16.29 13.49
CA GLU A 268 -10.11 -16.93 13.15
C GLU A 268 -9.03 -16.72 14.22
N ILE A 269 -8.15 -17.70 14.37
CA ILE A 269 -6.98 -17.67 15.25
C ILE A 269 -5.79 -18.25 14.47
N ARG A 270 -4.71 -17.49 14.38
CA ARG A 270 -3.44 -17.91 13.78
C ARG A 270 -2.28 -17.39 14.62
N THR A 271 -1.10 -17.94 14.39
CA THR A 271 0.15 -17.42 14.94
C THR A 271 0.93 -16.71 13.85
N ALA A 272 1.74 -15.74 14.26
CA ALA A 272 2.72 -15.09 13.40
C ALA A 272 3.88 -14.63 14.29
N GLU A 273 5.12 -14.70 13.79
CA GLU A 273 6.29 -14.16 14.48
C GLU A 273 6.31 -12.64 14.31
N VAL A 274 5.90 -11.86 15.30
CA VAL A 274 5.68 -10.41 15.12
C VAL A 274 6.78 -9.61 15.82
N ASP A 275 7.34 -10.11 16.92
CA ASP A 275 8.37 -9.38 17.67
C ASP A 275 9.81 -9.85 17.38
N GLY A 276 9.98 -10.95 16.64
CA GLY A 276 11.26 -11.52 16.23
C GLY A 276 11.90 -12.39 17.32
N ASN A 277 11.13 -12.81 18.33
CA ASN A 277 11.64 -13.63 19.44
C ASN A 277 11.43 -15.13 19.15
N PRO A 278 12.48 -15.89 18.80
CA PRO A 278 12.34 -17.31 18.44
C PRO A 278 11.92 -18.23 19.60
N SER A 279 11.82 -17.71 20.83
CA SER A 279 11.37 -18.47 22.01
C SER A 279 9.88 -18.31 22.30
N SER A 280 9.17 -17.51 21.51
CA SER A 280 7.72 -17.39 21.59
C SER A 280 7.12 -17.17 20.22
N ILE A 281 5.80 -17.28 20.10
CA ILE A 281 5.12 -16.82 18.89
C ILE A 281 3.85 -16.06 19.25
N GLU A 282 3.60 -14.96 18.55
CA GLU A 282 2.42 -14.12 18.78
C GLU A 282 1.16 -14.76 18.21
N ILE A 283 0.02 -14.32 18.74
CA ILE A 283 -1.31 -14.76 18.37
C ILE A 283 -2.00 -13.63 17.63
N ILE A 284 -2.52 -13.92 16.45
CA ILE A 284 -3.41 -13.04 15.71
C ILE A 284 -4.84 -13.57 15.81
N VAL A 285 -5.74 -12.74 16.33
CA VAL A 285 -7.16 -13.06 16.50
C VAL A 285 -7.99 -12.21 15.54
N GLY A 286 -8.83 -12.87 14.76
CA GLY A 286 -9.80 -12.25 13.84
C GLY A 286 -11.23 -12.36 14.37
N GLY A 287 -12.02 -11.30 14.18
CA GLY A 287 -13.40 -11.20 14.63
C GLY A 287 -14.42 -11.17 13.49
N LYS A 288 -15.65 -11.59 13.80
CA LYS A 288 -16.78 -11.64 12.87
C LYS A 288 -17.26 -10.28 12.36
N ASN A 289 -16.97 -9.21 13.10
CA ASN A 289 -17.31 -7.83 12.71
C ASN A 289 -16.05 -7.04 12.32
N GLY A 290 -15.02 -7.73 11.82
CA GLY A 290 -13.80 -7.14 11.30
C GLY A 290 -12.78 -6.68 12.34
N GLY A 291 -12.95 -7.02 13.62
CA GLY A 291 -11.91 -6.79 14.62
C GLY A 291 -10.68 -7.65 14.37
N LEU A 292 -9.49 -7.10 14.59
CA LEU A 292 -8.21 -7.79 14.48
C LEU A 292 -7.31 -7.42 15.66
N TRP A 293 -6.72 -8.41 16.32
CA TRP A 293 -5.82 -8.20 17.46
C TRP A 293 -4.56 -9.02 17.30
N ALA A 294 -3.41 -8.39 17.55
CA ALA A 294 -2.16 -9.11 17.79
C ALA A 294 -1.88 -9.14 19.30
N LEU A 295 -1.58 -10.32 19.80
CA LEU A 295 -1.32 -10.60 21.21
C LEU A 295 0.02 -11.33 21.33
N THR A 296 0.76 -11.07 22.40
CA THR A 296 1.89 -11.93 22.80
C THR A 296 1.42 -13.35 23.12
N ALA A 297 2.33 -14.32 23.20
CA ALA A 297 2.05 -15.68 23.67
C ALA A 297 1.25 -15.77 25.01
N ASN A 298 1.39 -14.79 25.91
CA ASN A 298 0.64 -14.74 27.18
C ASN A 298 -0.70 -13.98 27.12
N GLY A 299 -1.15 -13.57 25.94
CA GLY A 299 -2.42 -12.87 25.72
C GLY A 299 -2.40 -11.35 25.90
N LYS A 300 -1.25 -10.73 26.23
CA LYS A 300 -1.13 -9.26 26.25
C LYS A 300 -1.27 -8.68 24.84
N GLU A 301 -2.14 -7.68 24.68
CA GLU A 301 -2.32 -6.98 23.40
C GLU A 301 -1.08 -6.17 23.01
N LEU A 302 -0.59 -6.40 21.79
CA LEU A 302 0.43 -5.61 21.12
C LEU A 302 -0.23 -4.45 20.36
N TRP A 303 -1.26 -4.76 19.57
CA TRP A 303 -2.09 -3.78 18.89
C TRP A 303 -3.45 -4.36 18.53
N SER A 304 -4.40 -3.47 18.24
CA SER A 304 -5.72 -3.79 17.69
C SER A 304 -6.04 -2.91 16.48
N ARG A 305 -6.68 -3.50 15.48
CA ARG A 305 -7.07 -2.87 14.21
C ARG A 305 -8.43 -3.40 13.76
N SER A 306 -8.92 -2.88 12.64
CA SER A 306 -10.08 -3.42 11.96
C SER A 306 -9.89 -3.49 10.45
N VAL A 307 -10.55 -4.49 9.87
CA VAL A 307 -10.75 -4.66 8.43
C VAL A 307 -12.21 -4.35 8.07
N SER A 308 -12.60 -4.54 6.81
CA SER A 308 -13.89 -4.06 6.32
C SER A 308 -15.08 -4.92 6.76
N ASP A 309 -14.86 -6.22 6.97
CA ASP A 309 -15.90 -7.21 7.32
C ASP A 309 -15.28 -8.38 8.13
N LYS A 310 -16.04 -9.44 8.40
CA LYS A 310 -15.59 -10.68 9.06
C LYS A 310 -14.20 -11.09 8.57
N VAL A 311 -13.25 -11.20 9.49
CA VAL A 311 -11.93 -11.79 9.21
C VAL A 311 -12.13 -13.26 8.87
N THR A 312 -11.75 -13.65 7.65
CA THR A 312 -11.95 -15.02 7.16
C THR A 312 -10.67 -15.85 7.16
N GLU A 313 -9.52 -15.21 6.93
CA GLU A 313 -8.23 -15.88 6.87
C GLU A 313 -7.11 -14.94 7.32
N ILE A 314 -6.08 -15.52 7.95
CA ILE A 314 -4.90 -14.82 8.42
C ILE A 314 -3.67 -15.67 8.03
N ALA A 315 -2.63 -15.05 7.49
CA ALA A 315 -1.35 -15.70 7.20
C ALA A 315 -0.18 -14.78 7.61
N GLY A 316 0.84 -15.34 8.25
CA GLY A 316 2.09 -14.65 8.56
C GLY A 316 3.10 -14.86 7.44
N VAL A 317 3.68 -13.78 6.91
CA VAL A 317 4.67 -13.84 5.82
C VAL A 317 5.80 -12.89 6.14
N ASP A 318 7.04 -13.39 6.13
CA ASP A 318 8.25 -12.58 6.23
C ASP A 318 8.63 -12.12 4.80
N PHE A 319 8.19 -10.92 4.42
CA PHE A 319 8.38 -10.41 3.07
C PHE A 319 9.79 -9.87 2.81
N ASP A 320 10.48 -9.41 3.85
CA ASP A 320 11.80 -8.77 3.76
C ASP A 320 12.93 -9.59 4.38
N ASP A 321 12.64 -10.82 4.83
CA ASP A 321 13.57 -11.74 5.47
C ASP A 321 14.23 -11.12 6.73
N ASP A 322 13.52 -10.25 7.44
CA ASP A 322 13.99 -9.60 8.68
C ASP A 322 13.80 -10.47 9.94
N GLY A 323 13.12 -11.61 9.80
CA GLY A 323 12.80 -12.54 10.88
C GLY A 323 11.49 -12.21 11.61
N ARG A 324 10.77 -11.16 11.20
CA ARG A 324 9.42 -10.83 11.63
C ARG A 324 8.47 -10.97 10.44
N GLN A 325 7.24 -11.31 10.75
CA GLN A 325 6.20 -11.60 9.77
C GLN A 325 5.23 -10.44 9.69
N GLU A 326 4.98 -9.98 8.47
CA GLU A 326 3.76 -9.28 8.15
C GLU A 326 2.53 -10.19 8.23
N ILE A 327 1.40 -9.60 8.58
CA ILE A 327 0.14 -10.32 8.70
C ILE A 327 -0.75 -10.02 7.49
N ILE A 328 -0.91 -10.99 6.60
CA ILE A 328 -1.91 -10.94 5.53
C ILE A 328 -3.27 -11.31 6.11
N VAL A 329 -4.27 -10.48 5.88
CA VAL A 329 -5.64 -10.67 6.37
C VAL A 329 -6.62 -10.55 5.22
N GLY A 330 -7.38 -11.63 5.01
CA GLY A 330 -8.55 -11.66 4.14
C GLY A 330 -9.84 -11.42 4.91
N ASP A 331 -10.79 -10.70 4.30
CA ASP A 331 -12.11 -10.52 4.87
C ASP A 331 -13.26 -10.89 3.90
N ASP A 332 -14.45 -11.02 4.45
CA ASP A 332 -15.67 -11.46 3.74
C ASP A 332 -16.17 -10.44 2.71
N SER A 333 -15.68 -9.18 2.76
CA SER A 333 -15.92 -8.18 1.71
C SER A 333 -15.04 -8.39 0.47
N GLY A 334 -14.07 -9.31 0.56
CA GLY A 334 -13.10 -9.59 -0.49
C GLY A 334 -11.85 -8.71 -0.42
N ALA A 335 -11.64 -7.93 0.63
CA ALA A 335 -10.41 -7.16 0.78
C ALA A 335 -9.28 -8.04 1.32
N VAL A 336 -8.07 -7.84 0.79
CA VAL A 336 -6.84 -8.43 1.33
C VAL A 336 -5.92 -7.31 1.76
N ASN A 337 -5.57 -7.30 3.04
CA ASN A 337 -4.74 -6.29 3.67
C ASN A 337 -3.49 -6.93 4.26
N VAL A 338 -2.40 -6.16 4.32
CA VAL A 338 -1.16 -6.55 4.99
C VAL A 338 -0.98 -5.62 6.17
N PHE A 339 -0.70 -6.17 7.35
CA PHE A 339 -0.35 -5.41 8.53
C PHE A 339 1.11 -5.63 8.84
N SER A 340 1.86 -4.54 9.04
CA SER A 340 3.23 -4.62 9.56
C SER A 340 3.21 -5.22 10.97
N PRO A 341 4.36 -5.66 11.49
CA PRO A 341 4.46 -6.12 12.86
C PRO A 341 3.93 -5.14 13.92
N GLU A 342 4.00 -3.83 13.64
CA GLU A 342 3.49 -2.75 14.49
C GLU A 342 2.01 -2.40 14.22
N GLY A 343 1.33 -3.16 13.35
CA GLY A 343 -0.08 -3.00 13.00
C GLY A 343 -0.35 -1.88 12.00
N THR A 344 0.63 -1.49 11.18
CA THR A 344 0.39 -0.51 10.10
C THR A 344 -0.24 -1.21 8.90
N ARG A 345 -1.43 -0.75 8.47
CA ARG A 345 -2.20 -1.36 7.38
C ARG A 345 -1.73 -0.88 6.01
N SER A 346 -1.52 -1.83 5.09
CA SER A 346 -1.37 -1.64 3.65
C SER A 346 -2.42 -2.51 2.92
N LYS A 347 -2.82 -2.11 1.71
CA LYS A 347 -3.73 -2.92 0.88
C LYS A 347 -2.91 -3.78 -0.07
N LEU A 348 -3.23 -5.07 -0.16
CA LEU A 348 -2.61 -5.98 -1.13
C LEU A 348 -3.51 -6.18 -2.35
N GLY A 349 -4.82 -6.32 -2.12
CA GLY A 349 -5.75 -6.61 -3.21
C GLY A 349 -7.21 -6.46 -2.82
N SER A 350 -8.08 -6.61 -3.82
CA SER A 350 -9.53 -6.67 -3.66
C SER A 350 -10.10 -7.66 -4.64
N TYR A 351 -10.97 -8.51 -4.12
CA TYR A 351 -11.62 -9.61 -4.81
C TYR A 351 -13.12 -9.30 -4.81
N GLY A 352 -13.83 -9.68 -5.87
CA GLY A 352 -15.27 -9.38 -6.00
C GLY A 352 -16.18 -10.19 -5.07
N SER A 353 -15.60 -11.03 -4.22
CA SER A 353 -16.25 -11.96 -3.30
C SER A 353 -15.35 -12.18 -2.08
N GLY A 354 -15.94 -12.64 -0.97
CA GLY A 354 -15.22 -12.87 0.28
C GLY A 354 -14.02 -13.79 0.13
N ILE A 355 -12.95 -13.47 0.85
CA ILE A 355 -11.74 -14.30 0.87
C ILE A 355 -12.03 -15.58 1.65
N THR A 356 -11.59 -16.72 1.12
CA THR A 356 -11.88 -18.04 1.69
C THR A 356 -10.62 -18.77 2.14
N ARG A 357 -9.51 -18.61 1.42
CA ARG A 357 -8.20 -19.14 1.79
C ARG A 357 -7.09 -18.20 1.33
N ILE A 358 -6.01 -18.19 2.10
CA ILE A 358 -4.74 -17.53 1.85
C ILE A 358 -3.71 -18.54 2.32
N ASP A 359 -2.73 -18.81 1.46
CA ASP A 359 -1.58 -19.60 1.83
C ASP A 359 -0.34 -18.98 1.22
N GLU A 360 0.76 -19.06 1.97
CA GLU A 360 2.07 -18.66 1.49
C GLU A 360 2.88 -19.91 1.16
N GLY A 361 3.83 -19.77 0.24
CA GLY A 361 4.82 -20.81 0.09
C GLY A 361 5.79 -20.51 -1.03
N ARG A 362 6.51 -21.55 -1.44
CA ARG A 362 7.27 -21.54 -2.68
C ARG A 362 6.52 -22.36 -3.71
N LEU A 363 6.36 -21.85 -4.93
CA LEU A 363 5.95 -22.64 -6.10
C LEU A 363 7.06 -22.50 -7.15
N GLY A 364 7.69 -23.61 -7.51
CA GLY A 364 8.95 -23.58 -8.25
C GLY A 364 10.05 -22.83 -7.48
N SER A 365 10.67 -21.82 -8.09
CA SER A 365 11.70 -21.01 -7.45
C SER A 365 11.18 -19.73 -6.79
N GLN A 366 9.90 -19.41 -6.93
CA GLN A 366 9.32 -18.14 -6.50
C GLN A 366 8.62 -18.28 -5.14
N ARG A 367 8.77 -17.27 -4.28
CA ARG A 367 7.87 -17.10 -3.13
C ARG A 367 6.55 -16.53 -3.64
N VAL A 368 5.47 -17.13 -3.21
CA VAL A 368 4.13 -16.79 -3.68
C VAL A 368 3.17 -16.71 -2.53
N VAL A 369 2.11 -15.95 -2.75
CA VAL A 369 0.90 -15.98 -1.92
C VAL A 369 -0.25 -16.41 -2.82
N ALA A 370 -0.85 -17.54 -2.49
CA ALA A 370 -2.07 -18.02 -3.11
C ALA A 370 -3.27 -17.45 -2.35
N ILE A 371 -4.21 -16.85 -3.06
CA ILE A 371 -5.42 -16.24 -2.50
C ILE A 371 -6.63 -16.79 -3.24
N ALA A 372 -7.53 -17.43 -2.50
CA ALA A 372 -8.82 -17.89 -3.01
C ALA A 372 -9.95 -17.06 -2.44
N SER A 373 -10.77 -16.48 -3.31
CA SER A 373 -12.06 -15.88 -2.97
C SER A 373 -13.21 -16.82 -3.31
N GLY A 374 -14.44 -16.42 -3.01
CA GLY A 374 -15.63 -17.20 -3.35
C GLY A 374 -15.81 -17.51 -4.85
N THR A 375 -15.07 -16.84 -5.74
CA THR A 375 -15.23 -16.97 -7.20
C THR A 375 -13.91 -17.11 -7.98
N ARG A 376 -12.74 -16.93 -7.35
CA ARG A 376 -11.46 -17.03 -8.05
C ARG A 376 -10.34 -17.51 -7.14
N LEU A 377 -9.37 -18.20 -7.75
CA LEU A 377 -8.06 -18.45 -7.19
C LEU A 377 -7.05 -17.57 -7.94
N GLU A 378 -6.15 -16.95 -7.19
CA GLU A 378 -5.06 -16.13 -7.75
C GLU A 378 -3.77 -16.43 -7.01
N VAL A 379 -2.72 -16.76 -7.76
CA VAL A 379 -1.37 -16.92 -7.23
C VAL A 379 -0.56 -15.69 -7.61
N GLN A 380 0.03 -15.05 -6.61
CA GLN A 380 0.76 -13.80 -6.77
C GLN A 380 2.20 -13.97 -6.28
N GLU A 381 3.14 -13.41 -7.04
CA GLU A 381 4.46 -13.11 -6.50
C GLU A 381 4.29 -11.90 -5.59
N ALA A 382 4.68 -12.07 -4.35
CA ALA A 382 4.45 -11.09 -3.32
C ALA A 382 5.83 -10.63 -2.81
N ALA A 383 6.11 -9.34 -2.98
CA ALA A 383 7.43 -8.78 -2.76
C ALA A 383 7.34 -7.50 -1.92
N HIS A 384 8.25 -7.38 -0.94
CA HIS A 384 8.52 -6.12 -0.28
C HIS A 384 9.19 -5.16 -1.26
N VAL A 385 8.58 -4.01 -1.50
CA VAL A 385 9.13 -2.98 -2.38
C VAL A 385 10.06 -2.11 -1.54
N GLU A 386 11.32 -2.53 -1.40
CA GLU A 386 12.36 -1.63 -0.94
C GLU A 386 12.63 -0.58 -2.01
N LEU A 387 12.21 0.67 -1.78
CA LEU A 387 12.74 1.78 -2.56
C LEU A 387 14.22 1.96 -2.19
N PRO A 388 15.18 1.79 -3.12
CA PRO A 388 16.60 1.88 -2.80
C PRO A 388 16.96 3.28 -2.30
N GLY A 389 17.46 3.36 -1.05
CA GLY A 389 18.38 4.40 -0.58
C GLY A 389 17.85 5.81 -0.30
N PHE A 390 16.63 6.19 -0.68
CA PHE A 390 16.06 7.51 -0.34
C PHE A 390 14.57 7.43 -0.04
N GLN A 391 14.22 7.09 1.21
CA GLN A 391 12.88 7.33 1.73
C GLN A 391 12.73 8.84 1.99
N PHE A 392 12.31 9.60 1.00
CA PHE A 392 11.87 10.96 1.28
C PHE A 392 10.54 10.89 2.02
N THR A 393 10.59 10.97 3.35
CA THR A 393 9.39 11.26 4.13
C THR A 393 8.75 12.54 3.58
N PRO A 394 7.42 12.72 3.65
CA PRO A 394 6.77 13.94 3.18
C PRO A 394 7.44 15.21 3.75
N ILE A 395 7.91 15.13 5.00
CA ILE A 395 8.68 16.18 5.67
C ILE A 395 10.03 16.44 4.97
N LEU A 396 10.79 15.38 4.63
CA LEU A 396 12.08 15.52 3.93
C LEU A 396 11.89 16.07 2.50
N VAL A 397 10.86 15.63 1.78
CA VAL A 397 10.48 16.24 0.48
C VAL A 397 10.17 17.71 0.67
N GLY A 398 9.35 18.04 1.66
CA GLY A 398 8.98 19.42 1.99
C GLY A 398 10.21 20.29 2.27
N LEU A 399 11.19 19.77 3.01
CA LEU A 399 12.45 20.46 3.31
C LEU A 399 13.31 20.68 2.06
N ILE A 400 13.46 19.69 1.19
CA ILE A 400 14.27 19.79 -0.04
C ILE A 400 13.65 20.79 -1.01
N VAL A 401 12.33 20.71 -1.21
CA VAL A 401 11.60 21.66 -2.07
C VAL A 401 11.68 23.08 -1.49
N SER A 402 11.56 23.22 -0.16
CA SER A 402 11.72 24.51 0.51
C SER A 402 13.13 25.10 0.33
N ALA A 403 14.17 24.27 0.43
CA ALA A 403 15.54 24.69 0.17
C ALA A 403 15.75 25.15 -1.28
N ALA A 404 15.16 24.44 -2.25
CA ALA A 404 15.21 24.84 -3.66
C ALA A 404 14.48 26.18 -3.92
N ILE A 405 13.31 26.39 -3.31
CA ILE A 405 12.55 27.65 -3.40
C ILE A 405 13.40 28.81 -2.87
N LEU A 406 14.03 28.64 -1.70
CA LEU A 406 14.89 29.66 -1.12
C LEU A 406 16.14 29.94 -1.96
N ALA A 407 16.75 28.91 -2.55
CA ALA A 407 17.89 29.06 -3.45
C ALA A 407 17.53 29.85 -4.72
N VAL A 408 16.40 29.52 -5.35
CA VAL A 408 15.89 30.26 -6.52
C VAL A 408 15.55 31.69 -6.15
N ALA A 409 14.90 31.92 -5.01
CA ALA A 409 14.56 33.25 -4.52
C ALA A 409 15.82 34.10 -4.28
N TRP A 410 16.88 33.49 -3.73
CA TRP A 410 18.17 34.14 -3.53
C TRP A 410 18.86 34.51 -4.84
N ILE A 411 18.86 33.60 -5.83
CA ILE A 411 19.38 33.87 -7.19
C ILE A 411 18.61 35.04 -7.81
N LEU A 412 17.28 35.01 -7.79
CA LEU A 412 16.45 36.08 -8.36
C LEU A 412 16.63 37.42 -7.65
N ALA A 413 16.86 37.41 -6.34
CA ALA A 413 17.11 38.61 -5.55
C ALA A 413 18.49 39.23 -5.80
N THR A 414 19.47 38.44 -6.27
CA THR A 414 20.85 38.85 -6.52
C THR A 414 21.14 39.17 -7.99
N LEU A 415 20.22 38.88 -8.92
CA LEU A 415 20.37 39.21 -10.34
C LEU A 415 20.51 40.74 -10.53
N PRO A 416 21.57 41.21 -11.23
CA PRO A 416 21.75 42.62 -11.52
C PRO A 416 20.61 43.14 -12.41
N LYS A 417 20.22 44.40 -12.22
CA LYS A 417 19.21 45.04 -13.09
C LYS A 417 19.70 45.00 -14.53
N LYS A 418 18.83 44.56 -15.45
CA LYS A 418 19.07 44.61 -16.90
C LYS A 418 19.50 46.03 -17.27
N PRO A 419 20.63 46.23 -17.97
CA PRO A 419 21.06 47.56 -18.38
C PRO A 419 19.95 48.19 -19.23
N GLU A 420 19.63 49.45 -18.95
CA GLU A 420 18.70 50.22 -19.76
C GLU A 420 19.19 50.19 -21.20
N MET A 421 18.35 49.70 -22.12
CA MET A 421 18.65 49.75 -23.55
C MET A 421 18.70 51.21 -23.98
N LYS A 422 19.88 51.81 -23.90
CA LYS A 422 20.21 52.98 -24.71
C LYS A 422 20.46 52.47 -26.12
N VAL A 423 19.50 52.69 -27.00
CA VAL A 423 19.64 52.44 -28.44
C VAL A 423 20.87 53.22 -28.92
N SER A 424 21.95 52.52 -29.24
CA SER A 424 23.13 53.12 -29.85
C SER A 424 22.78 53.54 -31.28
N ILE A 425 22.64 54.85 -31.50
CA ILE A 425 22.40 55.44 -32.81
C ILE A 425 23.69 55.28 -33.63
N GLN A 426 23.75 54.26 -34.49
CA GLN A 426 24.78 54.13 -35.53
C GLN A 426 24.12 54.22 -36.91
N SER A 427 24.58 55.21 -37.68
CA SER A 427 24.37 55.48 -39.12
C SER A 427 22.95 55.37 -39.66
N LYS A 428 22.08 56.33 -39.33
CA LYS A 428 20.90 56.62 -40.18
C LYS A 428 21.38 57.08 -41.56
N SER A 429 20.86 56.49 -42.63
CA SER A 429 21.10 56.93 -44.01
C SER A 429 20.53 58.34 -44.24
N ARG A 430 21.04 59.06 -45.26
CA ARG A 430 20.54 60.41 -45.61
C ARG A 430 19.02 60.44 -45.83
N GLU A 431 18.48 59.44 -46.53
CA GLU A 431 17.04 59.31 -46.79
C GLU A 431 16.23 59.15 -45.50
N SER A 432 16.76 58.40 -44.52
CA SER A 432 16.12 58.22 -43.22
C SER A 432 16.07 59.54 -42.43
N LEU A 433 17.17 60.31 -42.45
CA LEU A 433 17.22 61.62 -41.79
C LEU A 433 16.30 62.64 -42.46
N GLU A 434 16.20 62.64 -43.80
CA GLU A 434 15.30 63.51 -44.56
C GLU A 434 13.82 63.16 -44.31
N ALA A 435 13.47 61.88 -44.24
CA ALA A 435 12.12 61.42 -43.92
C ALA A 435 11.71 61.79 -42.49
N GLU A 436 12.60 61.60 -41.51
CA GLU A 436 12.37 62.00 -40.12
C GLU A 436 12.21 63.52 -40.00
N ARG A 437 13.05 64.31 -40.68
CA ARG A 437 12.94 65.77 -40.72
C ARG A 437 11.58 66.21 -41.27
N ARG A 438 11.11 65.57 -42.34
CA ARG A 438 9.81 65.87 -42.94
C ARG A 438 8.66 65.54 -41.98
N MET A 439 8.70 64.38 -41.35
CA MET A 439 7.69 63.96 -40.37
C MET A 439 7.61 64.93 -39.18
N ILE A 440 8.77 65.36 -38.66
CA ILE A 440 8.82 66.32 -37.53
C ILE A 440 8.22 67.67 -37.95
N LYS A 441 8.51 68.15 -39.17
CA LYS A 441 7.94 69.40 -39.68
C LYS A 441 6.43 69.33 -39.88
N GLU A 442 5.92 68.23 -40.43
CA GLU A 442 4.48 67.98 -40.55
C GLU A 442 3.82 67.97 -39.16
N SER A 443 4.45 67.30 -38.18
CA SER A 443 3.97 67.28 -36.80
C SER A 443 3.95 68.65 -36.13
N ILE A 444 4.93 69.53 -36.41
CA ILE A 444 4.95 70.91 -35.90
C ILE A 444 3.79 71.70 -36.51
N ALA A 445 3.59 71.60 -37.82
CA ALA A 445 2.49 72.28 -38.51
C ALA A 445 1.11 71.83 -38.00
N ASP A 446 0.95 70.54 -37.68
CA ASP A 446 -0.27 69.99 -37.09
C ASP A 446 -0.50 70.52 -35.67
N VAL A 447 0.53 70.57 -34.83
CA VAL A 447 0.47 71.15 -33.48
C VAL A 447 0.09 72.64 -33.54
N GLU A 448 0.64 73.39 -34.49
CA GLU A 448 0.26 74.79 -34.70
C GLU A 448 -1.18 74.93 -35.20
N ARG A 449 -1.65 74.03 -36.08
CA ARG A 449 -3.04 73.99 -36.56
C ARG A 449 -4.01 73.71 -35.41
N LEU A 450 -3.72 72.72 -34.58
CA LEU A 450 -4.52 72.36 -33.39
C LEU A 450 -4.59 73.50 -32.37
N ARG A 451 -3.51 74.29 -32.24
CA ARG A 451 -3.52 75.49 -31.41
C ARG A 451 -4.42 76.58 -31.99
N ARG A 452 -4.41 76.78 -33.31
CA ARG A 452 -5.27 77.77 -33.99
C ARG A 452 -6.74 77.37 -34.00
N SER A 453 -7.06 76.07 -34.07
CA SER A 453 -8.45 75.59 -33.99
C SER A 453 -9.02 75.55 -32.57
N GLY A 454 -8.20 75.86 -31.55
CA GLY A 454 -8.62 75.87 -30.15
C GLY A 454 -8.70 74.48 -29.49
N GLU A 455 -8.31 73.43 -30.22
CA GLU A 455 -8.39 72.02 -29.79
C GLU A 455 -7.26 71.61 -28.80
N MET A 456 -6.31 72.50 -28.51
CA MET A 456 -5.19 72.23 -27.62
C MET A 456 -4.94 73.38 -26.63
N THR A 457 -4.80 73.01 -25.35
CA THR A 457 -4.52 73.95 -24.26
C THR A 457 -3.13 74.58 -24.41
N GLY A 458 -2.94 75.76 -23.81
CA GLY A 458 -1.67 76.51 -23.91
C GLY A 458 -0.46 75.71 -23.42
N ASP A 459 -0.57 75.10 -22.25
CA ASP A 459 0.54 74.34 -21.64
C ASP A 459 0.87 73.06 -22.42
N ALA A 460 -0.15 72.38 -22.95
CA ALA A 460 0.03 71.20 -23.80
C ALA A 460 0.69 71.56 -25.13
N TYR A 461 0.30 72.70 -25.74
CA TYR A 461 0.94 73.22 -26.94
C TYR A 461 2.42 73.51 -26.72
N LEU A 462 2.77 74.24 -25.65
CA LEU A 462 4.14 74.63 -25.35
C LEU A 462 5.03 73.42 -25.09
N THR A 463 4.55 72.47 -24.29
CA THR A 463 5.29 71.22 -24.00
C THR A 463 5.51 70.39 -25.27
N ARG A 464 4.48 70.24 -26.11
CA ARG A 464 4.54 69.46 -27.36
C ARG A 464 5.46 70.14 -28.38
N LEU A 465 5.36 71.46 -28.53
CA LEU A 465 6.17 72.25 -29.46
C LEU A 465 7.64 72.26 -29.04
N LYS A 466 7.93 72.43 -27.74
CA LYS A 466 9.30 72.36 -27.20
C LYS A 466 9.95 71.03 -27.57
N ARG A 467 9.25 69.92 -27.32
CA ARG A 467 9.74 68.57 -27.65
C ARG A 467 9.99 68.40 -29.15
N LEU A 468 9.05 68.81 -30.00
CA LEU A 468 9.20 68.66 -31.47
C LEU A 468 10.35 69.50 -32.02
N ARG A 469 10.56 70.72 -31.51
CA ARG A 469 11.71 71.56 -31.87
C ARG A 469 13.03 70.98 -31.37
N GLY A 470 13.06 70.38 -30.18
CA GLY A 470 14.21 69.63 -29.69
C GLY A 470 14.57 68.45 -30.60
N ASN A 471 13.58 67.65 -30.99
CA ASN A 471 13.79 66.54 -31.93
C ASN A 471 14.28 67.02 -33.31
N LEU A 472 13.78 68.17 -33.79
CA LEU A 472 14.25 68.76 -35.05
C LEU A 472 15.72 69.20 -34.93
N ALA A 473 16.11 69.79 -33.80
CA ALA A 473 17.48 70.18 -33.51
C ALA A 473 18.42 68.96 -33.44
N GLU A 474 17.99 67.87 -32.80
CA GLU A 474 18.76 66.60 -32.77
C GLU A 474 18.92 66.01 -34.18
N ASN A 475 17.87 66.05 -35.00
CA ASN A 475 17.94 65.62 -36.39
C ASN A 475 18.92 66.50 -37.19
N GLU A 476 18.90 67.82 -37.04
CA GLU A 476 19.83 68.73 -37.71
C GLU A 476 21.29 68.55 -37.22
N ALA A 477 21.50 68.28 -35.93
CA ALA A 477 22.80 67.90 -35.39
C ALA A 477 23.30 66.57 -36.01
N ALA A 478 22.42 65.61 -36.27
CA ALA A 478 22.77 64.37 -36.95
C ALA A 478 23.18 64.61 -38.42
N PHE A 479 22.52 65.52 -39.14
CA PHE A 479 22.95 65.95 -40.48
C PHE A 479 24.36 66.59 -40.46
N LYS A 480 24.63 67.46 -39.48
CA LYS A 480 25.94 68.14 -39.31
C LYS A 480 27.05 67.16 -38.96
N THR A 481 26.78 66.19 -38.09
CA THR A 481 27.75 65.17 -37.66
C THR A 481 28.14 64.24 -38.82
N GLN A 482 27.23 63.98 -39.76
CA GLN A 482 27.47 63.16 -40.94
C GLN A 482 27.89 63.95 -42.19
N ASN A 483 28.14 65.26 -42.05
CA ASN A 483 28.60 66.16 -43.11
C ASN A 483 27.65 66.26 -44.33
N PHE A 484 26.34 66.02 -44.12
CA PHE A 484 25.33 66.21 -45.15
C PHE A 484 24.94 67.70 -45.28
N PRO A 485 24.79 68.25 -46.49
CA PRO A 485 24.41 69.64 -46.67
C PRO A 485 22.97 69.85 -46.17
N ILE A 486 22.81 70.70 -45.14
CA ILE A 486 21.50 71.06 -44.60
C ILE A 486 21.41 72.57 -44.37
N ARG A 487 20.24 73.14 -44.70
CA ARG A 487 19.86 74.49 -44.27
C ARG A 487 19.25 74.39 -42.88
N VAL A 488 20.04 74.75 -41.86
CA VAL A 488 19.62 74.83 -40.46
C VAL A 488 18.55 75.90 -40.33
N GLU A 489 17.45 75.58 -39.64
CA GLU A 489 16.38 76.54 -39.40
C GLU A 489 16.64 77.29 -38.09
N THR A 490 16.55 78.62 -38.17
CA THR A 490 16.72 79.50 -37.00
C THR A 490 15.40 80.17 -36.64
N ILE A 491 15.14 80.30 -35.35
CA ILE A 491 14.03 81.11 -34.81
C ILE A 491 14.55 82.49 -34.41
N LYS A 492 13.70 83.52 -34.50
CA LYS A 492 14.02 84.83 -33.94
C LYS A 492 13.69 84.86 -32.45
N CYS A 493 14.59 85.40 -31.64
CA CYS A 493 14.32 85.65 -30.24
C CYS A 493 13.14 86.63 -30.14
N PRO A 494 12.06 86.30 -29.40
CA PRO A 494 10.92 87.21 -29.25
C PRO A 494 11.27 88.49 -28.49
N ASN A 495 12.36 88.50 -27.71
CA ASN A 495 12.79 89.66 -26.92
C ASN A 495 13.79 90.56 -27.67
N CYS A 496 14.84 90.01 -28.29
CA CYS A 496 15.89 90.82 -28.93
C CYS A 496 15.95 90.70 -30.46
N GLY A 497 15.13 89.84 -31.08
CA GLY A 497 15.11 89.63 -32.53
C GLY A 497 16.29 88.83 -33.10
N GLY A 498 17.28 88.44 -32.28
CA GLY A 498 18.44 87.66 -32.71
C GLY A 498 18.08 86.27 -33.24
N ALA A 499 18.78 85.79 -34.27
CA ALA A 499 18.56 84.46 -34.84
C ALA A 499 19.20 83.38 -33.97
N LEU A 500 18.41 82.37 -33.58
CA LEU A 500 18.77 81.31 -32.66
C LEU A 500 18.52 79.95 -33.31
N GLU A 501 19.37 78.97 -33.02
CA GLU A 501 19.13 77.58 -33.43
C GLU A 501 17.89 77.01 -32.72
N LEU A 502 17.19 76.12 -33.40
CA LEU A 502 16.06 75.40 -32.81
C LEU A 502 16.52 74.56 -31.61
N GLY A 503 15.68 74.45 -30.57
CA GLY A 503 15.98 73.66 -29.38
C GLY A 503 16.75 74.40 -28.27
N MET A 504 17.09 75.67 -28.47
CA MET A 504 17.71 76.50 -27.44
C MET A 504 16.68 76.92 -26.37
N ASP A 505 16.99 76.63 -25.11
CA ASP A 505 16.13 77.01 -23.97
C ASP A 505 16.35 78.47 -23.53
N LYS A 506 17.49 79.08 -23.89
CA LYS A 506 17.87 80.45 -23.51
C LYS A 506 18.53 81.15 -24.69
N CYS A 507 18.16 82.41 -24.91
CA CYS A 507 18.77 83.24 -25.93
C CYS A 507 20.19 83.59 -25.52
N GLU A 508 21.19 83.23 -26.33
CA GLU A 508 22.59 83.54 -26.04
C GLU A 508 22.90 85.04 -26.12
N TYR A 509 22.12 85.79 -26.91
CA TYR A 509 22.33 87.23 -27.09
C TYR A 509 21.80 88.09 -25.94
N CYS A 510 20.62 87.77 -25.39
CA CYS A 510 19.98 88.58 -24.35
C CYS A 510 19.69 87.84 -23.03
N GLY A 511 20.04 86.56 -22.94
CA GLY A 511 19.84 85.74 -21.76
C GLY A 511 18.37 85.42 -21.44
N HIS A 512 17.42 85.82 -22.28
CA HIS A 512 16.00 85.54 -22.07
C HIS A 512 15.71 84.05 -22.30
N VAL A 513 15.00 83.41 -21.36
CA VAL A 513 14.52 82.03 -21.53
C VAL A 513 13.51 82.05 -22.67
N ILE A 514 13.74 81.26 -23.73
CA ILE A 514 12.91 81.27 -24.95
C ILE A 514 11.57 80.53 -24.71
N LEU A 515 11.40 80.00 -23.49
CA LEU A 515 10.21 79.31 -23.00
C LEU A 515 9.45 80.20 -22.01
N THR A 516 8.27 80.64 -22.44
CA THR A 516 7.06 80.01 -21.89
C THR A 516 6.46 79.19 -23.00
#